data_AF-A0A933VQA5-F1
#
_entry.id   AF-A0A933VQA5-F1
#
_cell.length_a   1.000
_cell.length_b   1.000
_cell.length_c   1.000
_cell.angle_alpha   90.00
_cell.angle_beta   90.00
_cell.angle_gamma   90.00
#
_symmetry.space_group_name_H-M   'P 1'
#
loop_
_entity.id
_entity.type
_entity.pdbx_description
1 polymer ?
#
loop_
_entity_poly.entity_id
_entity_poly.type
_entity_poly.pdbx_seq_one_letter_code
_entity_poly.pdbx_strand_id
1 'polypeptide(L)'
;MNDSIGLYLNDIGKVSLLNAEEERELSRVIEAGREAAERLAKGEKGAALKAAVASAADAKDRFIRSNLRLVVSIARRYPLPQGMDLLDLIQEGNLGLEHAVDKFDWRRGFKFSTYATFWIRQAIGRALDQKASLIRIPGDRSASLRAALRQASGDGETLDVGNAELHRLTTPVSLDKTIGDDGDATLGDLMANGDGTPEDAVMAMVDSDLLDELLGTLDKRARYAVEAR
;
A
#
# COMPACT_ATOMS: atom_id res chain seq x y z
N MET A 1 2.33 21.01 17.47
CA MET A 1 2.18 19.86 16.55
C MET A 1 2.55 20.40 15.17
N ASN A 2 3.79 20.17 14.71
CA ASN A 2 4.26 20.71 13.43
C ASN A 2 3.43 20.10 12.30
N ASP A 3 2.75 20.95 11.53
CA ASP A 3 2.05 20.54 10.33
C ASP A 3 3.07 20.06 9.28
N SER A 4 3.30 18.74 9.26
CA SER A 4 4.28 18.10 8.38
C SER A 4 3.91 18.28 6.90
N ILE A 5 2.61 18.37 6.60
CA ILE A 5 2.11 18.69 5.26
C ILE A 5 2.45 20.14 4.92
N GLY A 6 2.18 21.08 5.83
CA GLY A 6 2.51 22.49 5.65
C GLY A 6 4.01 22.74 5.37
N LEU A 7 4.90 22.07 6.11
CA LEU A 7 6.34 22.11 5.89
C LEU A 7 6.73 21.60 4.49
N TYR A 8 6.20 20.44 4.11
CA TYR A 8 6.44 19.86 2.78
C TYR A 8 5.96 20.78 1.66
N LEU A 9 4.75 21.34 1.77
CA LEU A 9 4.18 22.25 0.77
C LEU A 9 5.00 23.54 0.62
N ASN A 10 5.55 24.06 1.72
CA ASN A 10 6.43 25.22 1.69
C ASN A 10 7.73 24.92 0.95
N ASP A 11 8.35 23.76 1.21
CA ASP A 11 9.62 23.39 0.59
C ASP A 11 9.50 23.16 -0.93
N ILE A 12 8.45 22.45 -1.38
CA ILE A 12 8.22 22.27 -2.81
C ILE A 12 7.79 23.56 -3.51
N GLY A 13 7.25 24.53 -2.75
CA GLY A 13 6.85 25.84 -3.26
C GLY A 13 8.02 26.76 -3.59
N LYS A 14 9.19 26.54 -2.97
CA LYS A 14 10.43 27.32 -3.21
C LYS A 14 11.07 27.01 -4.56
N VAL A 15 10.77 25.87 -5.15
CA VAL A 15 11.37 25.42 -6.41
C VAL A 15 10.58 25.97 -7.59
N SER A 16 11.29 26.60 -8.54
CA SER A 16 10.67 27.16 -9.75
C SER A 16 10.13 26.07 -10.69
N LEU A 17 9.01 26.38 -11.33
CA LEU A 17 8.44 25.54 -12.39
C LEU A 17 9.30 25.62 -13.64
N LEU A 18 9.37 24.52 -14.38
CA LEU A 18 10.12 24.45 -15.64
C LEU A 18 9.23 24.86 -16.82
N ASN A 19 9.85 25.50 -17.80
CA ASN A 19 9.26 25.69 -19.12
C ASN A 19 9.64 24.51 -20.07
N ALA A 20 9.08 24.50 -21.29
CA ALA A 20 9.32 23.39 -22.23
C ALA A 20 10.79 23.27 -22.69
N GLU A 21 11.51 24.39 -22.80
CA GLU A 21 12.92 24.36 -23.20
C GLU A 21 13.80 23.86 -22.06
N GLU A 22 13.50 24.24 -20.81
CA GLU A 22 14.19 23.70 -19.64
C GLU A 22 13.92 22.20 -19.45
N GLU A 23 12.69 21.73 -19.67
CA GLU A 23 12.36 20.30 -19.69
C GLU A 23 13.23 19.53 -20.70
N ARG A 24 13.43 20.11 -21.89
CA ARG A 24 14.28 19.54 -22.95
C ARG A 24 15.75 19.52 -22.56
N GLU A 25 16.26 20.62 -22.03
CA GLU A 25 17.65 20.73 -21.60
C GLU A 25 17.99 19.72 -20.51
N LEU A 26 17.18 19.64 -19.46
CA LEU A 26 17.37 18.67 -18.38
C LEU A 26 17.30 17.24 -18.90
N SER A 27 16.35 16.93 -19.79
CA SER A 27 16.24 15.60 -20.39
C SER A 27 17.49 15.19 -21.16
N ARG A 28 18.11 16.12 -21.91
CA ARG A 28 19.37 15.86 -22.62
C ARG A 28 20.53 15.58 -21.68
N VAL A 29 20.65 16.34 -20.59
CA VAL A 29 21.70 16.12 -19.58
C VAL A 29 21.52 14.76 -18.92
N ILE A 30 20.28 14.38 -18.58
CA ILE A 30 19.96 13.07 -18.00
C ILE A 30 20.30 11.92 -18.95
N GLU A 31 19.94 12.04 -20.24
CA GLU A 31 20.29 11.05 -21.27
C GLU A 31 21.81 10.88 -21.40
N ALA A 32 22.55 12.00 -21.50
CA ALA A 32 24.01 11.97 -21.62
C ALA A 32 24.70 11.34 -20.38
N GLY A 33 24.19 11.62 -19.18
CA GLY A 33 24.72 10.98 -17.97
C GLY A 33 24.38 9.49 -17.87
N ARG A 34 23.25 9.05 -18.41
CA ARG A 34 22.91 7.62 -18.50
C ARG A 34 23.88 6.88 -19.42
N GLU A 35 24.16 7.44 -20.60
CA GLU A 35 25.17 6.90 -21.52
C GLU A 35 26.56 6.88 -20.87
N ALA A 36 26.92 7.93 -20.13
CA ALA A 36 28.18 7.97 -19.39
C ALA A 36 28.25 6.91 -18.28
N ALA A 37 27.15 6.68 -17.56
CA ALA A 37 27.05 5.63 -16.53
C ALA A 37 27.22 4.22 -17.14
N GLU A 38 26.61 3.97 -18.31
CA GLU A 38 26.76 2.69 -19.02
C GLU A 38 28.21 2.45 -19.47
N ARG A 39 28.90 3.49 -19.96
CA ARG A 39 30.33 3.41 -20.33
C ARG A 39 31.23 3.13 -19.12
N LEU A 40 30.97 3.79 -17.99
CA LEU A 40 31.66 3.51 -16.73
C LEU A 40 31.44 2.06 -16.27
N ALA A 41 30.21 1.53 -16.42
CA ALA A 41 29.89 0.14 -16.08
C ALA A 41 30.62 -0.87 -16.98
N LYS A 42 30.88 -0.52 -18.24
CA LYS A 42 31.69 -1.32 -19.19
C LYS A 42 33.21 -1.24 -18.93
N GLY A 43 33.63 -0.52 -17.89
CA GLY A 43 35.03 -0.44 -17.46
C GLY A 43 35.81 0.73 -18.05
N GLU A 44 35.18 1.61 -18.84
CA GLU A 44 35.80 2.87 -19.24
C GLU A 44 36.01 3.75 -18.01
N LYS A 45 37.16 4.44 -17.93
CA LYS A 45 37.47 5.36 -16.82
C LYS A 45 37.75 6.74 -17.38
N GLY A 46 37.15 7.75 -16.75
CA GLY A 46 37.40 9.14 -17.09
C GLY A 46 36.74 10.09 -16.11
N ALA A 47 37.44 11.16 -15.73
CA ALA A 47 36.88 12.21 -14.89
C ALA A 47 35.65 12.86 -15.55
N ALA A 48 35.69 13.02 -16.88
CA ALA A 48 34.57 13.55 -17.66
C ALA A 48 33.30 12.68 -17.57
N LEU A 49 33.43 11.35 -17.62
CA LEU A 49 32.28 10.44 -17.48
C LEU A 49 31.66 10.54 -16.08
N LYS A 50 32.49 10.59 -15.04
CA LYS A 50 32.01 10.77 -13.66
C LYS A 50 31.32 12.12 -13.47
N ALA A 51 31.86 13.19 -14.05
CA ALA A 51 31.26 14.51 -14.01
C ALA A 51 29.90 14.55 -14.75
N ALA A 52 29.78 13.87 -15.88
CA ALA A 52 28.52 13.75 -16.61
C ALA A 52 27.45 13.00 -15.81
N VAL A 53 27.81 11.92 -15.10
CA VAL A 53 26.89 11.20 -14.21
C VAL A 53 26.42 12.07 -13.05
N ALA A 54 27.34 12.81 -12.42
CA ALA A 54 26.99 13.74 -11.33
C ALA A 54 26.03 14.85 -11.82
N SER A 55 26.36 15.48 -12.95
CA SER A 55 25.52 16.50 -13.58
C SER A 55 24.12 15.97 -13.94
N ALA A 56 24.02 14.73 -14.40
CA ALA A 56 22.73 14.09 -14.67
C ALA A 56 21.92 13.78 -13.40
N ALA A 57 22.58 13.43 -12.30
CA ALA A 57 21.90 13.24 -11.01
C ALA A 57 21.30 14.57 -10.52
N ASP A 58 22.06 15.66 -10.59
CA ASP A 58 21.60 17.01 -10.23
C ASP A 58 20.46 17.48 -11.16
N ALA A 59 20.58 17.22 -12.46
CA ALA A 59 19.54 17.52 -13.43
C ALA A 59 18.25 16.73 -13.17
N LYS A 60 18.35 15.44 -12.84
CA LYS A 60 17.21 14.60 -12.46
C LYS A 60 16.54 15.11 -11.19
N ASP A 61 17.31 15.43 -10.15
CA ASP A 61 16.78 15.97 -8.89
C ASP A 61 16.06 17.31 -9.11
N ARG A 62 16.65 18.23 -9.89
CA ARG A 62 15.98 19.48 -10.29
C ARG A 62 14.68 19.20 -11.04
N PHE A 63 14.68 18.28 -12.01
CA PHE A 63 13.50 17.96 -12.81
C PHE A 63 12.36 17.40 -11.94
N ILE A 64 12.67 16.49 -11.01
CA ILE A 64 11.71 15.93 -10.05
C ILE A 64 11.16 17.05 -9.15
N ARG A 65 12.03 17.82 -8.50
CA ARG A 65 11.65 18.86 -7.54
C ARG A 65 10.74 19.92 -8.14
N SER A 66 11.01 20.35 -9.37
CA SER A 66 10.16 21.31 -10.09
C SER A 66 8.76 20.79 -10.39
N ASN A 67 8.53 19.47 -10.32
CA ASN A 67 7.25 18.83 -10.62
C ASN A 67 6.54 18.22 -9.40
N LEU A 68 7.08 18.32 -8.18
CA LEU A 68 6.42 17.79 -6.97
C LEU A 68 5.02 18.38 -6.73
N ARG A 69 4.82 19.64 -7.14
CA ARG A 69 3.51 20.33 -7.06
C ARG A 69 2.43 19.63 -7.90
N LEU A 70 2.81 19.05 -9.04
CA LEU A 70 1.90 18.26 -9.88
C LEU A 70 1.40 17.03 -9.12
N VAL A 71 2.31 16.31 -8.43
CA VAL A 71 1.97 15.12 -7.63
C VAL A 71 0.94 15.46 -6.57
N VAL A 72 1.16 16.54 -5.80
CA VAL A 72 0.20 16.99 -4.79
C VAL A 72 -1.18 17.26 -5.39
N SER A 73 -1.24 17.96 -6.53
CA SER A 73 -2.51 18.29 -7.20
C SER A 73 -3.29 17.07 -7.70
N ILE A 74 -2.59 15.98 -8.01
CA ILE A 74 -3.18 14.71 -8.42
C ILE A 74 -3.60 13.91 -7.18
N ALA A 75 -2.71 13.78 -6.18
CA ALA A 75 -2.94 13.01 -4.96
C ALA A 75 -4.17 13.50 -4.17
N ARG A 76 -4.38 14.82 -4.09
CA ARG A 76 -5.56 15.41 -3.41
C ARG A 76 -6.92 15.01 -4.01
N ARG A 77 -6.96 14.42 -5.20
CA ARG A 77 -8.19 13.95 -5.85
C ARG A 77 -8.54 12.50 -5.51
N TYR A 78 -7.65 11.77 -4.85
CA TYR A 78 -7.88 10.39 -4.46
C TYR A 78 -8.51 10.34 -3.06
N PRO A 79 -9.40 9.36 -2.81
CA PRO A 79 -9.93 9.13 -1.48
C PRO A 79 -8.80 8.67 -0.55
N LEU A 80 -8.87 9.09 0.71
CA LEU A 80 -7.95 8.67 1.77
C LEU A 80 -8.57 7.48 2.53
N PRO A 81 -8.01 6.26 2.38
CA PRO A 81 -8.44 5.12 3.19
C PRO A 81 -8.14 5.33 4.67
N GLN A 82 -8.86 4.61 5.54
CA GLN A 82 -8.52 4.57 6.96
C GLN A 82 -7.11 4.00 7.14
N GLY A 83 -6.25 4.73 7.85
CA GLY A 83 -4.87 4.33 8.14
C GLY A 83 -3.84 4.75 7.09
N MET A 84 -4.21 5.50 6.05
CA MET A 84 -3.27 6.08 5.09
C MET A 84 -3.38 7.60 5.07
N ASP A 85 -2.24 8.29 5.13
CA ASP A 85 -2.17 9.75 5.10
C ASP A 85 -2.01 10.27 3.66
N LEU A 86 -2.33 11.56 3.45
CA LEU A 86 -2.09 12.24 2.18
C LEU A 86 -0.61 12.23 1.82
N LEU A 87 0.28 12.32 2.82
CA LEU A 87 1.72 12.21 2.60
C LEU A 87 2.08 10.86 1.99
N ASP A 88 1.46 9.75 2.40
CA ASP A 88 1.72 8.43 1.81
C ASP A 88 1.35 8.41 0.32
N LEU A 89 0.19 8.97 -0.04
CA LEU A 89 -0.22 9.09 -1.45
C LEU A 89 0.73 9.97 -2.25
N ILE A 90 1.19 11.08 -1.66
CA ILE A 90 2.17 11.97 -2.29
C ILE A 90 3.48 11.23 -2.54
N GLN A 91 3.98 10.46 -1.55
CA GLN A 91 5.24 9.73 -1.68
C GLN A 91 5.15 8.65 -2.76
N GLU A 92 4.05 7.92 -2.84
CA GLU A 92 3.83 6.94 -3.92
C GLU A 92 3.72 7.62 -5.29
N GLY A 93 3.05 8.78 -5.34
CA GLY A 93 3.00 9.61 -6.54
C GLY A 93 4.38 10.14 -6.95
N ASN A 94 5.25 10.47 -5.99
CA ASN A 94 6.62 10.92 -6.22
C ASN A 94 7.48 9.81 -6.84
N LEU A 95 7.29 8.55 -6.43
CA LEU A 95 7.92 7.39 -7.08
C LEU A 95 7.44 7.23 -8.54
N GLY A 96 6.15 7.45 -8.78
CA GLY A 96 5.60 7.48 -10.14
C GLY A 96 6.16 8.62 -10.99
N LEU A 97 6.35 9.81 -10.39
CA LEU A 97 6.97 10.97 -11.03
C LEU A 97 8.42 10.69 -11.40
N GLU A 98 9.22 10.13 -10.48
CA GLU A 98 10.61 9.76 -10.75
C GLU A 98 10.70 8.80 -11.94
N HIS A 99 9.84 7.78 -11.96
CA HIS A 99 9.77 6.85 -13.08
C HIS A 99 9.40 7.54 -14.41
N ALA A 100 8.52 8.54 -14.35
CA ALA A 100 8.17 9.35 -15.52
C ALA A 100 9.37 10.15 -16.02
N VAL A 101 10.17 10.75 -15.13
CA VAL A 101 11.40 11.47 -15.50
C VAL A 101 12.39 10.54 -16.19
N ASP A 102 12.56 9.32 -15.67
CA ASP A 102 13.49 8.35 -16.24
C ASP A 102 13.12 7.91 -17.68
N LYS A 103 11.83 7.92 -18.02
CA LYS A 103 11.30 7.43 -19.31
C LYS A 103 10.78 8.52 -20.23
N PHE A 104 10.88 9.79 -19.83
CA PHE A 104 10.35 10.88 -20.63
C PHE A 104 11.17 11.07 -21.90
N ASP A 105 10.48 11.16 -23.05
CA ASP A 105 11.09 11.47 -24.34
C ASP A 105 10.67 12.86 -24.81
N TRP A 106 11.59 13.80 -24.68
CA TRP A 106 11.42 15.21 -25.05
C TRP A 106 11.28 15.43 -26.56
N ARG A 107 11.70 14.46 -27.41
CA ARG A 107 11.64 14.57 -28.88
C ARG A 107 10.21 14.47 -29.40
N ARG A 108 9.30 13.88 -28.62
CA ARG A 108 7.88 13.71 -28.98
C ARG A 108 7.07 15.00 -28.96
N GLY A 109 7.62 16.11 -28.44
CA GLY A 109 7.02 17.44 -28.50
C GLY A 109 5.84 17.68 -27.55
N PHE A 110 5.53 16.73 -26.65
CA PHE A 110 4.53 16.91 -25.61
C PHE A 110 5.15 17.44 -24.32
N LYS A 111 4.38 18.21 -23.55
CA LYS A 111 4.76 18.66 -22.21
C LYS A 111 4.98 17.48 -21.27
N PHE A 112 5.96 17.60 -20.37
CA PHE A 112 6.25 16.56 -19.39
C PHE A 112 5.04 16.21 -18.52
N SER A 113 4.27 17.22 -18.08
CA SER A 113 3.09 17.04 -17.23
C SER A 113 2.06 16.07 -17.82
N THR A 114 1.86 16.07 -19.13
CA THR A 114 0.95 15.15 -19.82
C THR A 114 1.37 13.69 -19.64
N TYR A 115 2.67 13.41 -19.77
CA TYR A 115 3.23 12.08 -19.61
C TYR A 115 3.29 11.66 -18.14
N ALA A 116 3.79 12.54 -17.27
CA ALA A 116 3.94 12.28 -15.84
C ALA A 116 2.61 11.96 -15.16
N THR A 117 1.53 12.64 -15.56
CA THR A 117 0.20 12.42 -14.98
C THR A 117 -0.26 10.95 -15.05
N PHE A 118 0.09 10.21 -16.10
CA PHE A 118 -0.24 8.79 -16.19
C PHE A 118 0.49 7.96 -15.13
N TRP A 119 1.80 8.13 -15.01
CA TRP A 119 2.64 7.39 -14.06
C TRP A 119 2.33 7.72 -12.61
N ILE A 120 2.05 8.99 -12.30
CA ILE A 120 1.64 9.43 -10.96
C ILE A 120 0.33 8.74 -10.58
N ARG A 121 -0.69 8.79 -11.45
CA ARG A 121 -1.99 8.11 -11.21
C ARG A 121 -1.84 6.60 -11.04
N GLN A 122 -0.98 5.98 -11.85
CA GLN A 122 -0.72 4.55 -11.79
C GLN A 122 -0.06 4.16 -10.46
N ALA A 123 0.95 4.90 -10.01
CA ALA A 123 1.65 4.64 -8.77
C ALA A 123 0.73 4.80 -7.54
N ILE A 124 -0.03 5.90 -7.47
CA ILE A 124 -1.03 6.13 -6.43
C ILE A 124 -2.12 5.04 -6.45
N GLY A 125 -2.62 4.70 -7.64
CA GLY A 125 -3.64 3.66 -7.82
C GLY A 125 -3.19 2.29 -7.30
N ARG A 126 -1.95 1.91 -7.64
CA ARG A 126 -1.30 0.67 -7.19
C ARG A 126 -1.05 0.68 -5.69
N ALA A 127 -0.62 1.81 -5.12
CA ALA A 127 -0.39 1.92 -3.68
C ALA A 127 -1.69 1.73 -2.89
N LEU A 128 -2.78 2.35 -3.35
CA LEU A 128 -4.11 2.14 -2.77
C LEU A 128 -4.53 0.66 -2.86
N ASP A 129 -4.31 -0.01 -3.98
CA ASP A 129 -4.62 -1.45 -4.07
C ASP A 129 -3.82 -2.33 -3.09
N GLN A 130 -2.60 -1.91 -2.76
CA GLN A 130 -1.67 -2.72 -1.98
C GLN A 130 -1.67 -2.41 -0.49
N LYS A 131 -2.04 -1.18 -0.11
CA LYS A 131 -1.83 -0.63 1.24
C LYS A 131 -3.09 0.03 1.84
N ALA A 132 -4.20 0.15 1.12
CA ALA A 132 -5.39 0.85 1.63
C ALA A 132 -6.18 0.08 2.69
N SER A 133 -6.01 -1.23 2.79
CA SER A 133 -6.76 -2.08 3.71
C SER A 133 -5.84 -2.81 4.68
N LEU A 134 -6.26 -2.93 5.93
CA LEU A 134 -5.55 -3.71 6.96
C LEU A 134 -5.42 -5.18 6.54
N ILE A 135 -6.50 -5.74 6.00
CA ILE A 135 -6.48 -7.05 5.36
C ILE A 135 -6.17 -6.84 3.87
N ARG A 136 -4.96 -7.23 3.47
CA ARG A 136 -4.51 -7.09 2.08
C ARG A 136 -5.30 -8.04 1.17
N ILE A 137 -5.82 -7.49 0.08
CA ILE A 137 -6.49 -8.24 -0.98
C ILE A 137 -5.71 -8.12 -2.31
N PRO A 138 -5.88 -9.06 -3.26
CA PRO A 138 -5.26 -8.97 -4.59
C PRO A 138 -5.69 -7.71 -5.36
N GLY A 139 -4.77 -7.16 -6.16
CA GLY A 139 -4.96 -5.87 -6.85
C GLY A 139 -6.18 -5.80 -7.76
N ASP A 140 -6.51 -6.88 -8.48
CA ASP A 140 -7.68 -6.88 -9.37
C ASP A 140 -8.99 -6.82 -8.58
N ARG A 141 -9.03 -7.46 -7.40
CA ARG A 141 -10.18 -7.46 -6.50
C ARG A 141 -10.32 -6.12 -5.79
N SER A 142 -9.22 -5.50 -5.36
CA SER A 142 -9.26 -4.15 -4.77
C SER A 142 -9.65 -3.07 -5.79
N ALA A 143 -9.16 -3.17 -7.03
CA ALA A 143 -9.52 -2.24 -8.09
C ALA A 143 -11.01 -2.36 -8.44
N SER A 144 -11.53 -3.58 -8.53
CA SER A 144 -12.97 -3.85 -8.74
C SER A 144 -13.82 -3.29 -7.61
N LEU A 145 -13.46 -3.59 -6.35
CA LEU A 145 -14.16 -3.07 -5.17
C LEU A 145 -14.17 -1.53 -5.14
N ARG A 146 -13.03 -0.88 -5.39
CA ARG A 146 -12.96 0.59 -5.44
C ARG A 146 -13.82 1.18 -6.56
N ALA A 147 -13.87 0.54 -7.72
CA ALA A 147 -14.74 0.99 -8.81
C ALA A 147 -16.22 0.89 -8.43
N ALA A 148 -16.61 -0.22 -7.79
CA ALA A 148 -17.97 -0.45 -7.31
C ALA A 148 -18.36 0.55 -6.20
N LEU A 149 -17.47 0.79 -5.22
CA LEU A 149 -17.69 1.78 -4.16
C LEU A 149 -17.87 3.20 -4.69
N ARG A 150 -17.14 3.59 -5.74
CA ARG A 150 -17.33 4.89 -6.40
C ARG A 150 -18.70 5.01 -7.07
N GLN A 151 -19.26 3.92 -7.57
CA GLN A 151 -20.61 3.89 -8.15
C GLN A 151 -21.70 3.88 -7.07
N ALA A 152 -21.43 3.20 -5.95
CA ALA A 152 -22.34 3.02 -4.81
C ALA A 152 -22.32 4.19 -3.80
N SER A 153 -21.76 5.34 -4.15
CA SER A 153 -21.58 6.50 -3.25
C SER A 153 -20.82 6.22 -1.94
N GLY A 154 -20.08 5.11 -1.86
CA GLY A 154 -19.22 4.76 -0.73
C GLY A 154 -19.86 3.91 0.38
N ASP A 155 -21.19 3.83 0.49
CA ASP A 155 -21.86 3.12 1.59
C ASP A 155 -21.96 1.60 1.38
N GLY A 156 -21.66 1.12 0.18
CA GLY A 156 -21.57 -0.31 -0.11
C GLY A 156 -22.91 -1.06 -0.18
N GLU A 157 -24.04 -0.40 0.07
CA GLU A 157 -25.39 -1.02 0.07
C GLU A 157 -25.81 -1.58 -1.29
N THR A 158 -25.30 -1.02 -2.39
CA THR A 158 -25.63 -1.43 -3.76
C THR A 158 -24.56 -2.32 -4.41
N LEU A 159 -23.61 -2.84 -3.62
CA LEU A 159 -22.57 -3.74 -4.13
C LEU A 159 -23.14 -5.12 -4.46
N ASP A 160 -22.55 -5.78 -5.46
CA ASP A 160 -22.79 -7.20 -5.69
C ASP A 160 -22.32 -8.03 -4.49
N VAL A 161 -22.80 -9.29 -4.39
CA VAL A 161 -22.50 -10.18 -3.26
C VAL A 161 -21.00 -10.35 -3.01
N GLY A 162 -20.20 -10.45 -4.08
CA GLY A 162 -18.76 -10.66 -3.96
C GLY A 162 -18.02 -9.40 -3.47
N ASN A 163 -18.39 -8.23 -3.99
CA ASN A 163 -17.84 -6.95 -3.56
C ASN A 163 -18.34 -6.56 -2.16
N ALA A 164 -19.56 -6.91 -1.79
CA ALA A 164 -20.08 -6.71 -0.44
C ALA A 164 -19.32 -7.54 0.60
N GLU A 165 -18.99 -8.80 0.28
CA GLU A 165 -18.17 -9.65 1.15
C GLU A 165 -16.75 -9.08 1.29
N LEU A 166 -16.11 -8.71 0.17
CA LEU A 166 -14.80 -8.07 0.19
C LEU A 166 -14.81 -6.77 1.01
N HIS A 167 -15.85 -5.95 0.86
CA HIS A 167 -16.00 -4.71 1.61
C HIS A 167 -16.02 -4.97 3.12
N ARG A 168 -16.77 -5.98 3.59
CA ARG A 168 -16.80 -6.35 5.02
C ARG A 168 -15.44 -6.80 5.53
N LEU A 169 -14.72 -7.58 4.72
CA LEU A 169 -13.37 -8.04 5.07
C LEU A 169 -12.35 -6.89 5.11
N THR A 170 -12.49 -5.88 4.25
CA THR A 170 -11.53 -4.76 4.18
C THR A 170 -11.80 -3.63 5.17
N THR A 171 -12.98 -3.62 5.81
CA THR A 171 -13.41 -2.55 6.72
C THR A 171 -13.62 -3.11 8.14
N PRO A 172 -12.54 -3.51 8.84
CA PRO A 172 -12.65 -4.03 10.20
C PRO A 172 -13.06 -2.93 11.18
N VAL A 173 -13.72 -3.34 12.27
CA VAL A 173 -14.10 -2.45 13.38
C VAL A 173 -13.10 -2.64 14.51
N SER A 174 -12.67 -1.54 15.14
CA SER A 174 -11.78 -1.62 16.31
C SER A 174 -12.48 -2.26 17.50
N LEU A 175 -11.80 -3.20 18.17
CA LEU A 175 -12.26 -3.79 19.43
C LEU A 175 -12.22 -2.79 20.59
N ASP A 176 -11.34 -1.78 20.50
CA ASP A 176 -11.27 -0.69 21.48
C ASP A 176 -12.38 0.34 21.32
N LYS A 177 -13.28 0.16 20.35
CA LYS A 177 -14.44 1.03 20.18
C LYS A 177 -15.34 0.89 21.40
N THR A 178 -15.54 2.01 22.10
CA THR A 178 -16.47 2.07 23.25
C THR A 178 -17.91 1.86 22.79
N ILE A 179 -18.70 1.15 23.61
CA ILE A 179 -20.10 0.82 23.37
C ILE A 179 -20.93 1.32 24.55
N GLY A 180 -22.09 1.90 24.26
CA GLY A 180 -22.97 2.51 25.26
C GLY A 180 -22.65 4.00 25.49
N ASP A 181 -23.55 4.67 26.21
CA ASP A 181 -23.47 6.12 26.47
C ASP A 181 -22.47 6.42 27.61
N ASP A 182 -22.26 5.45 28.51
CA ASP A 182 -21.39 5.59 29.69
C ASP A 182 -19.90 5.41 29.37
N GLY A 183 -19.55 4.87 28.20
CA GLY A 183 -18.15 4.72 27.74
C GLY A 183 -17.30 3.68 28.47
N ASP A 184 -17.86 2.98 29.47
CA ASP A 184 -17.14 2.04 30.34
C ASP A 184 -16.86 0.67 29.71
N ALA A 185 -17.57 0.30 28.64
CA ALA A 185 -17.43 -1.00 27.97
C ALA A 185 -16.88 -0.82 26.54
N THR A 186 -15.96 -1.69 26.15
CA THR A 186 -15.44 -1.77 24.78
C THR A 186 -16.09 -2.93 24.01
N LEU A 187 -15.99 -2.91 22.67
CA LEU A 187 -16.43 -4.04 21.84
C LEU A 187 -15.68 -5.32 22.20
N GLY A 188 -14.40 -5.22 22.56
CA GLY A 188 -13.58 -6.35 23.01
C GLY A 188 -14.14 -7.02 24.26
N ASP A 189 -14.64 -6.25 25.22
CA ASP A 189 -15.18 -6.78 26.48
C ASP A 189 -16.45 -7.63 26.28
N LEU A 190 -17.17 -7.40 25.18
CA LEU A 190 -18.39 -8.15 24.82
C LEU A 190 -18.10 -9.43 24.03
N MET A 191 -16.86 -9.65 23.61
CA MET A 191 -16.51 -10.85 22.84
C MET A 191 -16.38 -12.06 23.77
N ALA A 192 -17.18 -13.09 23.51
CA ALA A 192 -17.02 -14.37 24.20
C ALA A 192 -15.71 -15.03 23.77
N ASN A 193 -14.95 -15.54 24.74
CA ASN A 193 -13.81 -16.40 24.45
C ASN A 193 -14.33 -17.74 23.91
N GLY A 194 -13.73 -18.23 22.83
CA GLY A 194 -14.04 -19.55 22.27
C GLY A 194 -13.40 -20.70 23.04
N ASP A 195 -12.82 -20.43 24.20
CA ASP A 195 -12.28 -21.46 25.07
C ASP A 195 -13.44 -22.28 25.63
N GLY A 196 -13.25 -23.61 25.67
CA GLY A 196 -14.24 -24.50 26.27
C GLY A 196 -14.52 -24.10 27.72
N THR A 197 -15.74 -24.34 28.17
CA THR A 197 -16.11 -24.04 29.56
C THR A 197 -15.34 -24.96 30.52
N PRO A 198 -15.19 -24.57 31.80
CA PRO A 198 -14.64 -25.49 32.80
C PRO A 198 -15.43 -26.80 32.90
N GLU A 199 -16.74 -26.77 32.64
CA GLU A 199 -17.60 -27.94 32.57
C GLU A 199 -17.23 -28.84 31.39
N ASP A 200 -17.00 -28.26 30.19
CA ASP A 200 -16.54 -29.00 29.01
C ASP A 200 -15.20 -29.70 29.28
N ALA A 201 -14.28 -29.03 29.99
CA ALA A 201 -13.00 -29.60 30.37
C ALA A 201 -13.17 -30.80 31.32
N VAL A 202 -14.05 -30.69 32.32
CA VAL A 202 -14.34 -31.80 33.26
C VAL A 202 -15.03 -32.95 32.53
N MET A 203 -15.99 -32.67 31.64
CA MET A 203 -16.65 -33.70 30.85
C MET A 203 -15.66 -34.46 29.96
N ALA A 204 -14.73 -33.75 29.31
CA ALA A 204 -13.68 -34.39 28.52
C ALA A 204 -12.76 -35.29 29.36
N MET A 205 -12.49 -34.91 30.63
CA MET A 205 -11.73 -35.77 31.56
C MET A 205 -12.52 -37.03 31.92
N VAL A 206 -13.81 -36.89 32.26
CA VAL A 206 -14.68 -38.03 32.59
C VAL A 206 -14.83 -38.98 31.40
N ASP A 207 -14.98 -38.43 30.19
CA ASP A 207 -15.06 -39.22 28.96
C ASP A 207 -13.74 -40.00 28.72
N SER A 208 -12.59 -39.37 28.98
CA SER A 208 -11.29 -40.02 28.89
C SER A 208 -11.14 -41.16 29.91
N ASP A 209 -11.54 -40.95 31.15
CA ASP A 209 -11.49 -41.98 32.20
C ASP A 209 -12.41 -43.16 31.85
N LEU A 210 -13.61 -42.89 31.33
CA LEU A 210 -14.55 -43.91 30.85
C LEU A 210 -13.97 -44.68 29.66
N LEU A 211 -13.33 -44.00 28.71
CA LEU A 211 -12.64 -44.62 27.58
C LEU A 211 -11.54 -45.57 28.06
N ASP A 212 -10.73 -45.16 29.04
CA ASP A 212 -9.66 -46.00 29.61
C ASP A 212 -10.23 -47.23 30.33
N GLU A 213 -11.34 -47.08 31.07
CA GLU A 213 -12.06 -48.18 31.71
C GLU A 213 -12.60 -49.17 30.68
N LEU A 214 -13.27 -48.68 29.63
CA LEU A 214 -13.84 -49.50 28.55
C LEU A 214 -12.74 -50.22 27.76
N LEU A 215 -11.64 -49.54 27.42
CA LEU A 215 -10.45 -50.16 26.85
C LEU A 215 -9.88 -51.24 27.78
N GLY A 216 -10.08 -51.09 29.10
CA GLY A 216 -9.71 -52.05 30.15
C GLY A 216 -10.39 -53.40 30.07
N THR A 217 -11.58 -53.43 29.47
CA THR A 217 -12.36 -54.66 29.29
C THR A 217 -11.93 -55.48 28.08
N LEU A 218 -11.18 -54.87 27.14
CA LEU A 218 -10.71 -55.52 25.92
C LEU A 218 -9.47 -56.38 26.19
N ASP A 219 -9.27 -57.41 25.36
CA ASP A 219 -8.03 -58.18 25.40
C ASP A 219 -6.83 -57.32 24.94
N LYS A 220 -5.63 -57.70 25.38
CA LYS A 220 -4.41 -56.91 25.13
C LYS A 220 -4.15 -56.61 23.64
N ARG A 221 -4.56 -57.50 22.73
CA ARG A 221 -4.34 -57.32 21.30
C ARG A 221 -5.39 -56.37 20.69
N ALA A 222 -6.65 -56.47 21.10
CA ALA A 222 -7.70 -55.55 20.66
C ALA A 222 -7.49 -54.13 21.19
N ARG A 223 -7.14 -53.96 22.47
CA ARG A 223 -6.81 -52.66 23.06
C ARG A 223 -5.68 -51.95 22.29
N TYR A 224 -4.57 -52.64 22.06
CA TYR A 224 -3.43 -52.09 21.32
C TYR A 224 -3.81 -51.67 19.88
N ALA A 225 -4.69 -52.44 19.23
CA ALA A 225 -5.15 -52.11 17.87
C ALA A 225 -6.08 -50.89 17.82
N VAL A 226 -6.83 -50.61 18.89
CA VAL A 226 -7.72 -49.43 19.00
C VAL A 226 -6.94 -48.19 19.41
N GLU A 227 -6.00 -48.29 20.35
CA GLU A 227 -5.15 -47.16 20.78
C GLU A 227 -4.17 -46.68 19.69
N ALA A 228 -3.71 -47.59 18.82
CA ALA A 228 -2.75 -47.28 17.76
C ALA A 228 -3.38 -46.71 16.47
N ARG A 229 -4.71 -46.56 16.44
CA ARG A 229 -5.46 -46.10 15.26
C ARG A 229 -5.99 -44.69 15.47
#